data_AF-A0A956QPX1-F1
#
_entry.id   AF-A0A956QPX1-F1
#
_cell.length_a   1.000
_cell.length_b   1.000
_cell.length_c   1.000
_cell.angle_alpha   90.00
_cell.angle_beta   90.00
_cell.angle_gamma   90.00
#
_symmetry.space_group_name_H-M   'P 1'
#
loop_
_entity.id
_entity.type
_entity.pdbx_description
1 polymer ?
#
loop_
_entity_poly.entity_id
_entity_poly.type
_entity_poly.pdbx_seq_one_letter_code
_entity_poly.pdbx_strand_id
1 'polypeptide(L)'
;KPQPGQRIVEGQTLAEAMEACYGLRYEAISGMGVLLLLHGAFTDACFDRLKTGLAACQTHPFEAAPSATGPPAYSDDLQHLPEQVLSLADSQQKPTEVLPKHQLTGRCAAQVYAPCPPGIAVVVPGERIEAGHLPWLPDSFSVIKGETP
;
A
#
# COMPACT_ATOMS: atom_id res chain seq x y z
N LYS A 1 -1.88 -15.45 16.03
CA LYS A 1 -0.93 -16.53 15.66
C LYS A 1 -1.72 -17.59 14.89
N PRO A 2 -1.32 -17.97 13.67
CA PRO A 2 -2.05 -18.97 12.87
C PRO A 2 -2.10 -20.31 13.63
N GLN A 3 -3.19 -21.05 13.47
CA GLN A 3 -3.33 -22.37 14.08
C GLN A 3 -2.41 -23.39 13.38
N PRO A 4 -1.93 -24.43 14.07
CA PRO A 4 -1.12 -25.48 13.46
C PRO A 4 -1.87 -26.12 12.27
N GLY A 5 -1.26 -26.09 11.08
CA GLY A 5 -1.87 -26.60 9.84
C GLY A 5 -2.59 -25.57 8.96
N GLN A 6 -2.68 -24.30 9.40
CA GLN A 6 -3.28 -23.23 8.60
C GLN A 6 -2.26 -22.70 7.57
N ARG A 7 -2.53 -22.92 6.28
CA ARG A 7 -1.71 -22.39 5.18
C ARG A 7 -1.93 -20.88 5.08
N ILE A 8 -0.88 -20.08 5.25
CA ILE A 8 -0.91 -18.65 4.98
C ILE A 8 -0.71 -18.48 3.48
N VAL A 9 -1.63 -17.78 2.83
CA VAL A 9 -1.54 -17.41 1.42
C VAL A 9 -1.37 -15.90 1.37
N GLU A 10 -0.34 -15.42 0.68
CA GLU A 10 -0.15 -13.99 0.49
C GLU A 10 -1.33 -13.39 -0.27
N GLY A 11 -1.75 -12.18 0.09
CA GLY A 11 -2.93 -11.55 -0.51
C GLY A 11 -2.84 -11.39 -2.02
N GLN A 12 -1.63 -11.15 -2.55
CA GLN A 12 -1.38 -11.06 -4.00
C GLN A 12 -1.72 -12.37 -4.71
N THR A 13 -1.21 -13.50 -4.23
CA THR A 13 -1.48 -14.82 -4.82
C THR A 13 -2.95 -15.20 -4.73
N LEU A 14 -3.60 -14.86 -3.61
CA LEU A 14 -5.04 -15.06 -3.46
C LEU A 14 -5.83 -14.23 -4.47
N ALA A 15 -5.47 -12.96 -4.66
CA ALA A 15 -6.13 -12.03 -5.58
C ALA A 15 -6.05 -12.51 -7.04
N GLU A 16 -4.86 -12.90 -7.49
CA GLU A 16 -4.62 -13.40 -8.85
C GLU A 16 -5.44 -14.67 -9.13
N ALA A 17 -5.47 -15.62 -8.19
CA ALA A 17 -6.26 -16.83 -8.33
C ALA A 17 -7.77 -16.56 -8.32
N MET A 18 -8.24 -15.62 -7.49
CA MET A 18 -9.65 -15.21 -7.46
C MET A 18 -10.11 -14.63 -8.79
N GLU A 19 -9.30 -13.77 -9.41
CA GLU A 19 -9.61 -13.20 -10.73
C GLU A 19 -9.49 -14.24 -11.85
N ALA A 20 -8.34 -14.93 -11.94
CA ALA A 20 -8.04 -15.81 -13.07
C ALA A 20 -8.90 -17.08 -13.10
N CYS A 21 -9.15 -17.69 -11.93
CA CYS A 21 -9.85 -18.98 -11.87
C CYS A 21 -11.36 -18.82 -11.64
N TYR A 22 -11.80 -17.73 -11.01
CA TYR A 22 -13.19 -17.60 -10.54
C TYR A 22 -13.88 -16.31 -10.98
N GLY A 23 -13.18 -15.41 -11.69
CA GLY A 23 -13.74 -14.14 -12.17
C GLY A 23 -14.18 -13.21 -11.04
N LEU A 24 -13.59 -13.34 -9.86
CA LEU A 24 -13.91 -12.54 -8.68
C LEU A 24 -12.94 -11.35 -8.59
N ARG A 25 -13.48 -10.15 -8.80
CA ARG A 25 -12.74 -8.90 -8.62
C ARG A 25 -12.62 -8.57 -7.13
N TYR A 26 -11.45 -8.10 -6.74
CA TYR A 26 -11.19 -7.56 -5.40
C TYR A 26 -11.09 -6.03 -5.45
N GLU A 27 -11.28 -5.40 -4.30
CA GLU A 27 -11.16 -3.95 -4.15
C GLU A 27 -9.73 -3.55 -3.77
N ALA A 28 -9.13 -4.26 -2.82
CA ALA A 28 -7.80 -3.98 -2.32
C ALA A 28 -7.05 -5.26 -1.91
N ILE A 29 -5.72 -5.19 -1.92
CA ILE A 29 -4.81 -6.25 -1.50
C ILE A 29 -3.95 -5.75 -0.34
N SER A 30 -3.67 -6.64 0.61
CA SER A 30 -2.63 -6.48 1.62
C SER A 30 -1.68 -7.69 1.59
N GLY A 31 -0.59 -7.63 2.37
CA GLY A 31 0.30 -8.79 2.53
C GLY A 31 -0.40 -10.05 3.08
N MET A 32 -1.57 -9.91 3.72
CA MET A 32 -2.26 -11.03 4.39
C MET A 32 -3.57 -11.47 3.72
N GLY A 33 -4.07 -10.75 2.71
CA GLY A 33 -5.36 -11.07 2.12
C GLY A 33 -5.92 -9.98 1.23
N VAL A 34 -7.18 -10.16 0.84
CA VAL A 34 -7.92 -9.31 -0.09
C VAL A 34 -9.15 -8.71 0.58
N LEU A 35 -9.54 -7.51 0.15
CA LEU A 35 -10.81 -6.89 0.49
C LEU A 35 -11.80 -7.08 -0.66
N LEU A 36 -13.00 -7.55 -0.33
CA LEU A 36 -14.11 -7.71 -1.27
C LEU A 36 -15.23 -6.76 -0.86
N LEU A 37 -15.74 -5.95 -1.79
CA LEU A 37 -16.92 -5.13 -1.56
C LEU A 37 -18.15 -5.80 -2.15
N LEU A 38 -19.14 -6.04 -1.30
CA LEU A 38 -20.44 -6.58 -1.68
C LEU A 38 -21.43 -5.41 -1.70
N HIS A 39 -22.22 -5.27 -2.77
CA HIS A 39 -23.21 -4.20 -2.87
C HIS A 39 -24.60 -4.73 -3.23
N GLY A 40 -25.64 -3.94 -2.94
CA GLY A 40 -27.05 -4.36 -3.05
C GLY A 40 -27.55 -4.68 -4.48
N ALA A 41 -26.73 -4.48 -5.51
CA ALA A 41 -27.05 -4.92 -6.87
C ALA A 41 -26.40 -6.27 -7.24
N PHE A 42 -25.78 -6.94 -6.27
CA PHE A 42 -25.35 -8.33 -6.43
C PHE A 42 -26.56 -9.24 -6.58
N THR A 43 -26.51 -10.12 -7.58
CA THR A 43 -27.53 -11.15 -7.81
C THR A 43 -27.15 -12.43 -7.06
N ASP A 44 -28.08 -13.36 -6.92
CA ASP A 44 -27.79 -14.70 -6.38
C ASP A 44 -26.65 -15.39 -7.14
N ALA A 45 -26.58 -15.21 -8.46
CA ALA A 45 -25.48 -15.71 -9.29
C ALA A 45 -24.12 -15.07 -8.94
N CYS A 46 -24.08 -13.82 -8.48
CA CYS A 46 -22.86 -13.22 -7.93
C CYS A 46 -22.44 -13.94 -6.63
N PHE A 47 -23.38 -14.20 -5.73
CA PHE A 47 -23.10 -14.91 -4.47
C PHE A 47 -22.69 -16.37 -4.69
N ASP A 48 -23.27 -17.06 -5.67
CA ASP A 48 -22.90 -18.44 -6.01
C ASP A 48 -21.47 -18.52 -6.55
N ARG A 49 -21.06 -17.58 -7.41
CA ARG A 49 -19.66 -17.46 -7.86
C ARG A 49 -18.71 -17.16 -6.70
N LEU A 50 -19.09 -16.25 -5.80
CA LEU A 50 -18.31 -15.93 -4.61
C LEU A 50 -18.11 -17.16 -3.71
N LYS A 51 -19.19 -17.88 -3.37
CA LYS A 51 -19.12 -19.13 -2.58
C LYS A 51 -18.22 -20.17 -3.24
N THR A 52 -18.37 -20.34 -4.55
CA THR A 52 -17.57 -21.31 -5.33
C THR A 52 -16.09 -20.93 -5.30
N GLY A 53 -15.75 -19.67 -5.58
CA GLY A 53 -14.37 -19.20 -5.58
C GLY A 53 -13.73 -19.26 -4.20
N LEU A 54 -14.44 -18.88 -3.13
CA LEU A 54 -13.95 -18.98 -1.76
C LEU A 54 -13.71 -20.44 -1.33
N ALA A 55 -14.63 -21.35 -1.64
CA ALA A 55 -14.46 -22.77 -1.34
C ALA A 55 -13.29 -23.38 -2.11
N ALA A 56 -13.12 -23.00 -3.37
CA ALA A 56 -12.02 -23.47 -4.19
C ALA A 56 -10.67 -22.90 -3.71
N CYS A 57 -10.64 -21.65 -3.23
CA CYS A 57 -9.46 -21.08 -2.57
C CYS A 57 -9.05 -21.84 -1.29
N GLN A 58 -9.93 -22.59 -0.63
CA GLN A 58 -9.53 -23.42 0.53
C GLN A 58 -8.75 -24.68 0.12
N THR A 59 -8.92 -25.13 -1.12
CA THR A 59 -8.42 -26.42 -1.63
C THR A 59 -7.33 -26.25 -2.70
N HIS A 60 -7.24 -25.07 -3.31
CA HIS A 60 -6.27 -24.79 -4.36
C HIS A 60 -4.84 -24.75 -3.80
N PRO A 61 -3.87 -25.44 -4.43
CA PRO A 61 -2.47 -25.26 -4.12
C PRO A 61 -2.04 -23.90 -4.69
N PHE A 62 -2.07 -22.86 -3.87
CA PHE A 62 -1.42 -21.60 -4.24
C PHE A 62 0.10 -21.84 -4.24
N GLU A 63 0.72 -21.80 -5.41
CA GLU A 63 2.16 -21.56 -5.48
C GLU A 63 2.38 -20.15 -4.96
N ALA A 64 3.15 -20.02 -3.88
CA ALA A 64 3.53 -18.71 -3.39
C ALA A 64 4.27 -18.01 -4.53
N ALA A 65 3.70 -16.91 -5.03
CA ALA A 65 4.47 -16.02 -5.87
C ALA A 65 5.70 -15.57 -5.07
N PRO A 66 6.87 -15.36 -5.69
CA PRO A 66 7.96 -14.70 -5.00
C PRO A 66 7.42 -13.37 -4.49
N SER A 67 7.31 -13.22 -3.17
CA SER A 67 6.93 -11.97 -2.52
C SER A 67 7.76 -10.89 -3.18
N ALA A 68 7.12 -10.01 -3.96
CA ALA A 68 7.75 -8.74 -4.28
C ALA A 68 8.19 -8.18 -2.93
N THR A 69 9.46 -7.77 -2.82
CA THR A 69 9.97 -7.09 -1.64
C THR A 69 9.23 -5.77 -1.51
N GLY A 70 7.99 -5.84 -1.04
CA GLY A 70 7.16 -4.70 -0.73
C GLY A 70 7.78 -3.94 0.44
N PRO A 71 7.36 -2.70 0.66
CA PRO A 71 7.75 -1.99 1.86
C PRO A 71 7.41 -2.83 3.12
N PRO A 72 8.11 -2.60 4.25
CA PRO A 72 7.92 -3.37 5.47
C PRO A 72 6.44 -3.44 5.88
N ALA A 73 6.06 -4.45 6.66
CA ALA A 73 4.72 -4.49 7.24
C ALA A 73 4.45 -3.17 7.98
N TYR A 74 3.22 -2.63 7.85
CA TYR A 74 2.80 -1.39 8.52
C TYR A 74 3.11 -1.51 10.02
N SER A 75 4.18 -0.85 10.46
CA SER A 75 4.58 -0.81 11.87
C SER A 75 3.89 0.37 12.54
N ASP A 76 3.86 0.35 13.88
CA ASP A 76 3.34 1.49 14.66
C ASP A 76 4.08 2.81 14.36
N ASP A 77 5.23 2.79 13.69
CA ASP A 77 6.00 4.00 13.36
C ASP A 77 5.30 4.92 12.35
N LEU A 78 4.39 4.41 11.52
CA LEU A 78 3.51 5.24 10.67
C LEU A 78 2.33 5.86 11.43
N GLN A 79 2.20 5.64 12.75
CA GLN A 79 1.21 6.35 13.56
C GLN A 79 1.56 7.83 13.75
N HIS A 80 2.81 8.23 13.52
CA HIS A 80 3.22 9.62 13.53
C HIS A 80 2.87 10.26 12.18
N LEU A 81 1.77 11.02 12.16
CA LEU A 81 1.44 11.87 11.02
C LEU A 81 2.60 12.85 10.78
N PRO A 82 3.10 12.97 9.54
CA PRO A 82 4.14 13.93 9.21
C PRO A 82 3.74 15.36 9.60
N GLU A 83 4.71 16.16 10.05
CA GLU A 83 4.45 17.58 10.34
C GLU A 83 4.19 18.37 9.05
N GLN A 84 3.06 19.07 8.97
CA GLN A 84 2.74 20.01 7.88
C GLN A 84 3.49 21.34 8.08
N VAL A 85 4.56 21.56 7.32
CA VAL A 85 5.42 22.75 7.38
C VAL A 85 4.92 23.87 6.46
N LEU A 86 4.37 23.49 5.31
CA LEU A 86 3.72 24.37 4.36
C LEU A 86 2.29 23.94 4.11
N SER A 87 1.43 24.90 3.78
CA SER A 87 0.15 24.56 3.17
C SER A 87 0.38 23.86 1.82
N LEU A 88 -0.56 23.01 1.42
CA LEU A 88 -0.55 22.39 0.09
C LEU A 88 -0.43 23.45 -1.01
N ALA A 89 -1.14 24.56 -0.90
CA ALA A 89 -1.11 25.66 -1.87
C ALA A 89 0.26 26.32 -1.99
N ASP A 90 0.94 26.57 -0.86
CA ASP A 90 2.28 27.19 -0.85
C ASP A 90 3.33 26.21 -1.40
N SER A 91 3.22 24.93 -1.03
CA SER A 91 4.17 23.90 -1.49
C SER A 91 4.16 23.74 -3.02
N GLN A 92 2.99 23.84 -3.66
CA GLN A 92 2.84 23.71 -5.11
C GLN A 92 3.44 24.87 -5.91
N GLN A 93 3.64 26.03 -5.28
CA GLN A 93 4.21 27.20 -5.95
C GLN A 93 5.73 27.28 -5.84
N LYS A 94 6.34 26.44 -5.00
CA LYS A 94 7.79 26.50 -4.73
C LYS A 94 8.59 25.64 -5.72
N PRO A 95 9.83 26.03 -6.03
CA PRO A 95 10.73 25.21 -6.83
C PRO A 95 11.05 23.90 -6.11
N THR A 96 11.29 22.84 -6.88
CA THR A 96 11.57 21.50 -6.36
C THR A 96 12.95 21.01 -6.82
N GLU A 97 13.48 20.00 -6.13
CA GLU A 97 14.69 19.27 -6.51
C GLU A 97 14.55 17.80 -6.15
N VAL A 98 15.20 16.91 -6.91
CA VAL A 98 15.25 15.47 -6.61
C VAL A 98 16.53 15.17 -5.85
N LEU A 99 16.40 14.53 -4.69
CA LEU A 99 17.52 14.18 -3.84
C LEU A 99 17.59 12.67 -3.58
N PRO A 100 18.80 12.12 -3.36
CA PRO A 100 18.95 10.74 -2.95
C PRO A 100 18.42 10.53 -1.53
N LYS A 101 17.96 9.31 -1.22
CA LYS A 101 17.27 8.92 0.01
C LYS A 101 17.97 9.36 1.31
N HIS A 102 19.30 9.30 1.34
CA HIS A 102 20.12 9.69 2.50
C HIS A 102 20.10 11.21 2.79
N GLN A 103 19.53 12.04 1.91
CA GLN A 103 19.39 13.49 2.07
C GLN A 103 17.95 13.94 2.28
N LEU A 104 16.99 13.01 2.41
CA LEU A 104 15.57 13.34 2.49
C LEU A 104 15.11 13.77 3.89
N THR A 105 15.72 13.24 4.95
CA THR A 105 15.29 13.56 6.33
C THR A 105 15.41 15.06 6.61
N GLY A 106 14.35 15.65 7.16
CA GLY A 106 14.21 17.07 7.46
C GLY A 106 13.75 17.92 6.27
N ARG A 107 13.72 17.37 5.06
CA ARG A 107 13.25 18.08 3.85
C ARG A 107 11.73 18.10 3.78
N CYS A 108 11.19 19.08 3.07
CA CYS A 108 9.76 19.20 2.80
C CYS A 108 9.40 18.46 1.51
N ALA A 109 8.44 17.54 1.56
CA ALA A 109 7.98 16.77 0.41
C ALA A 109 7.35 17.70 -0.64
N ALA A 110 7.66 17.45 -1.93
CA ALA A 110 7.11 18.23 -3.04
C ALA A 110 5.97 17.52 -3.79
N GLN A 111 5.74 16.24 -3.49
CA GLN A 111 4.74 15.41 -4.15
C GLN A 111 4.13 14.43 -3.15
N VAL A 112 2.96 13.89 -3.47
CA VAL A 112 2.37 12.78 -2.71
C VAL A 112 3.19 11.53 -2.96
N TYR A 113 3.46 10.77 -1.91
CA TYR A 113 3.97 9.40 -2.02
C TYR A 113 3.07 8.44 -1.27
N ALA A 114 2.40 7.56 -2.01
CA ALA A 114 1.48 6.55 -1.48
C ALA A 114 1.80 5.19 -2.14
N PRO A 115 2.74 4.41 -1.60
CA PRO A 115 3.08 3.11 -2.17
C PRO A 115 1.90 2.16 -2.01
N CYS A 116 1.67 1.31 -3.02
CA CYS A 116 0.66 0.27 -2.98
C CYS A 116 1.34 -1.10 -3.02
N PRO A 117 1.17 -1.96 -1.99
CA PRO A 117 0.44 -1.73 -0.74
C PRO A 117 1.20 -0.80 0.24
N PRO A 118 0.51 -0.12 1.19
CA PRO A 118 -0.91 -0.22 1.57
C PRO A 118 -1.86 0.74 0.84
N GLY A 119 -1.38 1.60 -0.06
CA GLY A 119 -2.22 2.58 -0.77
C GLY A 119 -2.62 3.79 0.08
N ILE A 120 -1.92 4.02 1.20
CA ILE A 120 -2.08 5.19 2.07
C ILE A 120 -0.88 6.11 1.84
N ALA A 121 -1.10 7.42 1.91
CA ALA A 121 -0.02 8.39 1.80
C ALA A 121 0.96 8.27 2.97
N VAL A 122 2.24 8.17 2.65
CA VAL A 122 3.35 8.26 3.61
C VAL A 122 3.68 9.73 3.86
N VAL A 123 3.67 10.54 2.80
CA VAL A 123 3.84 12.00 2.85
C VAL A 123 3.02 12.67 1.73
N VAL A 124 2.59 13.91 1.95
CA VAL A 124 1.97 14.81 0.96
C VAL A 124 2.79 16.11 0.81
N PRO A 125 2.55 16.92 -0.24
CA PRO A 125 3.30 18.16 -0.42
C PRO A 125 3.15 19.11 0.76
N GLY A 126 4.26 19.70 1.20
CA GLY A 126 4.31 20.60 2.35
C GLY A 126 4.58 19.91 3.68
N GLU A 127 4.63 18.58 3.72
CA GLU A 127 4.98 17.82 4.93
C GLU A 127 6.49 17.57 5.06
N ARG A 128 6.98 17.52 6.30
CA ARG A 128 8.36 17.19 6.60
C ARG A 128 8.61 15.68 6.52
N ILE A 129 9.68 15.29 5.85
CA ILE A 129 10.12 13.90 5.79
C ILE A 129 10.96 13.59 7.04
N GLU A 130 10.52 12.64 7.85
CA GLU A 130 11.24 12.17 9.04
C GLU A 130 11.91 10.81 8.80
N ALA A 131 12.78 10.40 9.73
CA ALA A 131 13.52 9.15 9.62
C ALA A 131 12.61 7.91 9.48
N GLY A 132 11.46 7.92 10.17
CA GLY A 132 10.46 6.85 10.11
C GLY A 132 9.80 6.69 8.73
N HIS A 133 9.81 7.74 7.89
CA HIS A 133 9.25 7.69 6.54
C HIS A 133 10.21 7.06 5.53
N LEU A 134 11.53 7.10 5.80
CA LEU A 134 12.55 6.64 4.85
C LEU A 134 12.36 5.19 4.39
N PRO A 135 12.06 4.19 5.25
CA PRO A 135 11.87 2.81 4.79
C PRO A 135 10.84 2.66 3.67
N TRP A 136 9.87 3.58 3.60
CA TRP A 136 8.79 3.58 2.62
C TRP A 136 9.13 4.34 1.35
N LEU A 137 10.00 5.36 1.42
CA LEU A 137 10.35 6.20 0.29
C LEU A 137 11.29 5.52 -0.72
N PRO A 138 11.25 5.90 -2.01
CA PRO A 138 12.15 5.38 -3.03
C PRO A 138 13.60 5.88 -2.82
N ASP A 139 14.55 5.34 -3.60
CA ASP A 139 15.98 5.69 -3.51
C ASP A 139 16.28 7.17 -3.83
N SER A 140 15.37 7.84 -4.52
CA SER A 140 15.42 9.28 -4.76
C SER A 140 14.01 9.86 -4.78
N PHE A 141 13.82 11.05 -4.21
CA PHE A 141 12.50 11.67 -4.06
C PHE A 141 12.55 13.18 -4.28
N SER A 142 11.43 13.75 -4.77
CA SER A 142 11.30 15.19 -5.02
C SER A 142 10.93 15.94 -3.74
N VAL A 143 11.68 16.99 -3.43
CA VAL A 143 11.50 17.85 -2.25
C VAL A 143 11.48 19.32 -2.65
N ILE A 144 10.93 20.17 -1.78
CA ILE A 144 10.94 21.62 -1.97
C ILE A 144 12.39 22.13 -1.83
N LYS A 145 12.83 22.91 -2.81
CA LYS A 145 14.20 23.43 -2.89
C LYS A 145 14.43 24.49 -1.81
N GLY A 146 15.56 24.38 -1.11
CA GLY A 146 15.98 25.34 -0.09
C GLY A 146 15.26 25.23 1.25
N GLU A 147 14.33 24.29 1.41
CA GLU A 147 13.72 23.99 2.71
C GLU A 147 14.52 22.91 3.43
N THR A 148 15.36 23.36 4.35
CA THR A 148 16.03 22.57 5.40
C THR A 148 15.70 23.28 6.73
N PRO A 149 15.58 22.58 7.87
CA PRO A 149 15.07 23.14 9.13
C PRO A 149 15.71 24.46 9.55
#